data_AF-A0A8E0VKN1-F1
#
_entry.id   AF-A0A8E0VKN1-F1
#
_cell.length_a   1.000
_cell.length_b   1.000
_cell.length_c   1.000
_cell.angle_alpha   90.00
_cell.angle_beta   90.00
_cell.angle_gamma   90.00
#
_symmetry.space_group_name_H-M   'P 1'
#
loop_
_entity.id
_entity.type
_entity.pdbx_description
1 polymer ?
#
loop_
_entity_poly.entity_id
_entity_poly.type
_entity_poly.pdbx_seq_one_letter_code
_entity_poly.pdbx_strand_id
1 'polypeptide(L)'
;LVSNAIDAGDDEVLLAIAQKLKGFADLVGGKEQAACLLPILEKIICCVEEIVVAQAACDALVEIIPKLPQEVVEEKCMGMIRRILEGESRFLGSSQPLDTVK
;
A
#
# COMPACT_ATOMS: atom_id res chain seq x y z
N LEU A 1 10.86 -6.30 10.48
CA LEU A 1 10.05 -7.52 10.20
C LEU A 1 9.49 -7.48 8.79
N VAL A 2 8.59 -6.55 8.44
CA VAL A 2 8.11 -6.40 7.05
C VAL A 2 9.24 -6.04 6.08
N SER A 3 10.11 -5.08 6.43
CA SER A 3 11.28 -4.75 5.59
C SER A 3 12.20 -5.94 5.37
N ASN A 4 12.52 -6.71 6.41
CA ASN A 4 13.34 -7.91 6.28
C ASN A 4 12.69 -8.99 5.41
N ALA A 5 11.35 -9.12 5.43
CA ALA A 5 10.62 -10.07 4.59
C ALA A 5 10.61 -9.62 3.11
N ILE A 6 10.52 -8.30 2.87
CA ILE A 6 10.69 -7.71 1.54
C ILE A 6 12.12 -7.96 1.03
N ASP A 7 13.15 -7.68 1.86
CA ASP A 7 14.55 -7.89 1.50
C ASP A 7 14.89 -9.37 1.25
N ALA A 8 14.14 -10.28 1.88
CA ALA A 8 14.30 -11.73 1.74
C ALA A 8 13.49 -12.32 0.57
N GLY A 9 12.60 -11.55 -0.08
CA GLY A 9 11.73 -12.03 -1.16
C GLY A 9 10.79 -13.16 -0.72
N ASP A 10 10.36 -13.16 0.55
CA ASP A 10 9.50 -14.22 1.10
C ASP A 10 8.03 -13.87 0.87
N ASP A 11 7.59 -14.06 -0.37
CA ASP A 11 6.25 -13.66 -0.84
C ASP A 11 5.12 -14.36 -0.05
N GLU A 12 5.34 -15.59 0.43
CA GLU A 12 4.37 -16.30 1.26
C GLU A 12 4.14 -15.61 2.61
N VAL A 13 5.23 -15.14 3.23
CA VAL A 13 5.16 -14.37 4.48
C VAL A 13 4.52 -13.01 4.23
N LEU A 14 4.87 -12.33 3.14
CA LEU A 14 4.29 -11.04 2.79
C LEU A 14 2.78 -11.15 2.49
N LEU A 15 2.35 -12.19 1.79
CA LEU A 15 0.95 -12.50 1.56
C LEU A 15 0.21 -12.71 2.89
N ALA A 16 0.76 -13.54 3.77
CA ALA A 16 0.17 -13.80 5.08
C ALA A 16 0.07 -12.52 5.93
N ILE A 17 1.06 -11.62 5.83
CA ILE A 17 1.03 -10.31 6.49
C ILE A 17 -0.10 -9.44 5.90
N ALA A 18 -0.16 -9.28 4.58
CA ALA A 18 -1.18 -8.47 3.92
C ALA A 18 -2.61 -8.96 4.25
N GLN A 19 -2.83 -10.28 4.22
CA GLN A 19 -4.12 -10.88 4.59
C GLN A 19 -4.47 -10.65 6.06
N LYS A 20 -3.50 -10.74 6.97
CA LYS A 20 -3.74 -10.45 8.40
C LYS A 20 -4.00 -8.97 8.66
N LEU A 21 -3.37 -8.07 7.91
CA LEU A 21 -3.54 -6.62 8.04
C LEU A 21 -4.97 -6.17 7.74
N LYS A 22 -5.65 -6.84 6.82
CA LYS A 22 -7.06 -6.59 6.46
C LYS A 22 -8.00 -6.58 7.68
N GLY A 23 -7.88 -7.58 8.56
CA GLY A 23 -8.67 -7.69 9.79
C GLY A 23 -8.07 -6.99 11.01
N PHE A 24 -6.87 -6.42 10.88
CA PHE A 24 -6.14 -5.86 12.02
C PHE A 24 -6.62 -4.47 12.41
N ALA A 25 -7.25 -3.71 11.50
CA ALA A 25 -7.72 -2.36 11.79
C ALA A 25 -8.77 -2.28 12.91
N ASP A 26 -9.58 -3.32 13.11
CA ASP A 26 -10.50 -3.42 14.24
C ASP A 26 -9.81 -3.84 15.56
N LEU A 27 -8.63 -4.47 15.47
CA LEU A 27 -7.86 -4.98 16.60
C LEU A 27 -6.82 -3.99 17.15
N VAL A 28 -6.43 -2.97 16.38
CA VAL A 28 -5.40 -1.98 16.77
C VAL A 28 -5.89 -0.85 17.69
N GLY A 29 -7.13 -0.92 18.18
CA GLY A 29 -7.66 0.09 19.13
C GLY A 29 -8.46 1.23 18.47
N GLY A 30 -8.95 1.02 17.25
CA GLY A 30 -9.91 1.92 16.59
C GLY A 30 -9.34 2.81 15.49
N LYS A 31 -10.18 3.72 14.98
CA LYS A 31 -9.98 4.53 13.77
C LYS A 31 -8.69 5.35 13.77
N GLU A 32 -8.24 5.81 14.93
CA GLU A 32 -7.03 6.64 15.07
C GLU A 32 -5.73 5.83 14.93
N GLN A 33 -5.73 4.55 15.33
CA GLN A 33 -4.54 3.69 15.29
C GLN A 33 -4.43 2.88 13.99
N ALA A 34 -5.54 2.70 13.28
CA ALA A 34 -5.55 2.07 11.95
C ALA A 34 -4.67 2.83 10.93
N ALA A 35 -4.43 4.13 11.14
CA ALA A 35 -3.53 4.95 10.32
C ALA A 35 -2.07 4.45 10.33
N CYS A 36 -1.66 3.68 11.36
CA CYS A 36 -0.33 3.09 11.45
C CYS A 36 -0.12 1.96 10.43
N LEU A 37 -1.20 1.37 9.91
CA LEU A 37 -1.15 0.27 8.93
C LEU A 37 -0.90 0.77 7.50
N LEU A 38 -1.32 2.01 7.18
CA LEU A 38 -1.13 2.64 5.88
C LEU A 38 0.32 2.57 5.35
N PRO A 39 1.35 3.02 6.10
CA PRO A 39 2.73 2.97 5.60
C PRO A 39 3.27 1.55 5.42
N ILE A 40 2.68 0.54 6.08
CA ILE A 40 3.08 -0.86 5.92
C ILE A 40 2.52 -1.40 4.61
N LEU A 41 1.24 -1.14 4.34
CA LEU A 41 0.59 -1.54 3.09
C LEU A 41 1.20 -0.83 1.88
N GLU A 42 1.50 0.47 2.01
CA GLU A 42 2.21 1.24 0.99
C GLU A 42 3.53 0.56 0.58
N LYS A 43 4.35 0.17 1.55
CA LYS A 43 5.63 -0.51 1.28
C LYS A 43 5.45 -1.85 0.59
N ILE A 44 4.45 -2.63 0.97
CA ILE A 44 4.18 -3.92 0.33
C ILE A 44 3.77 -3.68 -1.13
N ILE A 45 2.88 -2.74 -1.39
CA ILE A 45 2.42 -2.41 -2.75
C ILE A 45 3.57 -1.85 -3.62
N CYS A 46 4.45 -1.03 -3.06
CA CYS A 46 5.53 -0.40 -3.82
C CYS A 46 6.77 -1.29 -4.03
N CYS A 47 7.06 -2.22 -3.11
CA CYS A 47 8.31 -2.97 -3.14
C CYS A 47 8.17 -4.42 -3.56
N VAL A 48 6.94 -4.95 -3.66
CA VAL A 48 6.70 -6.36 -3.98
C VAL A 48 6.21 -6.48 -5.41
N GLU A 49 6.91 -7.27 -6.21
CA GLU A 49 6.57 -7.51 -7.63
C GLU A 49 5.46 -8.57 -7.80
N GLU A 50 5.23 -9.41 -6.79
CA GLU A 50 4.21 -10.44 -6.81
C GLU A 50 2.80 -9.84 -6.75
N ILE A 51 2.06 -9.99 -7.85
CA ILE A 51 0.71 -9.42 -8.04
C ILE A 51 -0.25 -9.94 -6.99
N VAL A 52 -0.15 -11.22 -6.60
CA VAL A 52 -1.05 -11.80 -5.60
C VAL A 52 -0.86 -11.13 -4.22
N VAL A 53 0.39 -10.81 -3.86
CA VAL A 53 0.72 -10.12 -2.60
C VAL A 53 0.25 -8.66 -2.65
N ALA A 54 0.54 -7.97 -3.76
CA ALA A 54 0.12 -6.59 -3.96
C ALA A 54 -1.42 -6.44 -3.92
N GLN A 55 -2.14 -7.36 -4.56
CA GLN A 55 -3.61 -7.37 -4.53
C GLN A 55 -4.15 -7.57 -3.11
N ALA A 56 -3.56 -8.49 -2.34
CA ALA A 56 -3.97 -8.69 -0.94
C ALA A 56 -3.73 -7.43 -0.08
N ALA A 57 -2.64 -6.70 -0.32
CA ALA A 57 -2.36 -5.44 0.36
C ALA A 57 -3.33 -4.32 -0.07
N CYS A 58 -3.67 -4.24 -1.35
CA CYS A 58 -4.71 -3.34 -1.86
C CYS A 58 -6.08 -3.63 -1.25
N ASP A 59 -6.48 -4.90 -1.18
CA ASP A 59 -7.74 -5.31 -0.57
C ASP A 59 -7.81 -4.92 0.92
N ALA A 60 -6.69 -5.09 1.64
CA ALA A 60 -6.58 -4.62 3.02
C ALA A 60 -6.73 -3.10 3.11
N LEU A 61 -6.09 -2.35 2.20
CA LEU A 61 -6.18 -0.90 2.17
C LEU A 61 -7.62 -0.41 1.94
N VAL A 62 -8.32 -0.98 0.97
CA VAL A 62 -9.71 -0.64 0.63
C VAL A 62 -10.64 -0.87 1.83
N GLU A 63 -10.38 -1.88 2.66
CA GLU A 63 -11.17 -2.12 3.86
C GLU A 63 -10.85 -1.15 5.00
N ILE A 64 -9.61 -0.65 5.08
CA ILE A 64 -9.16 0.25 6.15
C ILE A 64 -9.56 1.70 5.88
N ILE A 65 -9.47 2.18 4.64
CA ILE A 65 -9.80 3.56 4.25
C ILE A 65 -11.15 4.05 4.81
N PRO A 66 -12.29 3.33 4.66
CA PRO A 66 -13.58 3.79 5.18
C PRO A 66 -13.65 3.80 6.72
N LYS A 67 -12.73 3.11 7.40
CA LYS A 67 -12.65 3.09 8.88
C LYS A 67 -11.84 4.27 9.42
N LEU A 68 -11.06 4.98 8.60
CA LEU A 68 -10.22 6.09 9.04
C LEU A 68 -11.03 7.40 9.18
N PRO A 69 -10.58 8.34 10.04
CA PRO A 69 -11.15 9.69 10.07
C PRO A 69 -10.80 10.44 8.78
N GLN A 70 -11.70 11.31 8.33
CA GLN A 70 -11.60 12.01 7.04
C GLN A 70 -10.29 12.82 6.91
N GLU A 71 -9.86 13.50 7.96
CA GLU A 71 -8.60 14.27 8.00
C GLU A 71 -7.38 13.40 7.65
N VAL A 72 -7.33 12.17 8.18
CA VAL A 72 -6.24 11.23 7.90
C VAL A 72 -6.31 10.71 6.47
N VAL A 73 -7.51 10.50 5.91
CA VAL A 73 -7.67 10.08 4.52
C VAL A 73 -7.16 11.18 3.58
N GLU A 74 -7.56 12.42 3.81
CA GLU A 74 -7.17 13.55 2.97
C GLU A 74 -5.65 13.82 3.03
N GLU A 75 -5.04 13.77 4.21
CA GLU A 75 -3.60 14.02 4.33
C GLU A 75 -2.74 12.79 3.98
N LYS A 76 -3.06 11.62 4.53
CA LYS A 76 -2.20 10.44 4.41
C LYS A 76 -2.50 9.59 3.18
N CYS A 77 -3.77 9.32 2.88
CA CYS A 77 -4.10 8.45 1.74
C CYS A 77 -3.78 9.12 0.41
N MET A 78 -4.05 10.42 0.27
CA MET A 78 -3.66 11.16 -0.95
C MET A 78 -2.14 11.16 -1.16
N GLY A 79 -1.37 11.43 -0.11
CA GLY A 79 0.09 11.39 -0.17
C GLY A 79 0.62 9.98 -0.49
N MET A 80 0.00 8.95 0.07
CA MET A 80 0.36 7.54 -0.17
C MET A 80 0.05 7.10 -1.60
N ILE A 81 -1.15 7.38 -2.11
CA ILE A 81 -1.54 7.04 -3.49
C ILE A 81 -0.59 7.72 -4.49
N ARG A 82 -0.24 9.00 -4.25
CA ARG A 82 0.76 9.69 -5.07
C ARG A 82 2.11 8.96 -5.04
N ARG A 83 2.60 8.57 -3.86
CA ARG A 83 3.87 7.84 -3.75
C ARG A 83 3.83 6.45 -4.39
N ILE A 84 2.69 5.76 -4.36
CA ILE A 84 2.49 4.49 -5.06
C ILE A 84 2.61 4.70 -6.57
N LEU A 85 1.87 5.67 -7.12
CA LEU A 85 1.91 5.99 -8.55
C LEU A 85 3.30 6.50 -9.01
N GLU A 86 3.95 7.34 -8.20
CA GLU A 86 5.30 7.85 -8.49
C GLU A 86 6.37 6.76 -8.34
N GLY A 87 6.20 5.85 -7.38
CA GLY A 87 7.08 4.70 -7.16
C GLY A 87 6.98 3.65 -8.28
N GLU A 88 5.79 3.45 -8.82
CA GLU A 88 5.52 2.57 -9.98
C GLU A 88 6.14 3.11 -11.28
N SER A 89 6.42 4.41 -11.34
CA SER A 89 7.13 5.02 -12.48
C SER A 89 8.58 4.54 -12.65
N ARG A 90 9.13 3.72 -11.73
CA ARG A 90 10.44 3.08 -11.93
C ARG A 90 10.40 1.90 -12.91
N PHE A 91 9.23 1.30 -13.18
CA PHE A 91 9.11 0.16 -14.09
C PHE A 91 8.65 0.52 -15.51
N LEU A 92 8.06 1.71 -15.72
CA LEU A 92 7.67 2.18 -17.06
C LEU A 92 8.76 3.05 -17.70
N GLY A 93 9.99 2.54 -17.70
CA GLY A 93 11.04 2.97 -18.62
C GLY A 93 10.83 2.39 -20.02
N SER A 94 9.72 2.68 -20.69
CA SER A 94 9.60 2.69 -22.16
C SER A 94 8.16 2.93 -22.63
N SER A 95 7.71 4.19 -22.59
CA SER A 95 6.88 4.76 -23.66
C SER A 95 6.73 6.28 -23.46
N GLN A 96 7.49 6.98 -24.30
CA GLN A 96 7.37 8.34 -24.85
C GLN A 96 6.60 9.43 -24.07
N PRO A 97 7.13 10.67 -24.04
CA PRO A 97 6.42 11.83 -23.49
C PRO A 97 5.20 12.18 -24.36
N LEU A 98 4.02 12.25 -23.74
CA LEU A 98 2.87 12.95 -24.31
C LEU A 98 3.09 14.46 -24.16
N ASP A 99 3.89 15.01 -25.07
CA ASP A 99 3.91 16.43 -25.36
C ASP A 99 2.63 16.81 -26.12
N THR A 100 1.84 17.68 -25.47
CA THR A 100 1.28 18.89 -26.05
C THR A 100 0.35 18.78 -27.27
N VAL A 101 -0.94 18.89 -26.97
CA VAL A 101 -1.98 19.65 -27.69
C VAL A 101 -1.50 20.44 -28.91
N LYS A 102 -1.99 20.06 -30.10
CA LYS A 102 -2.45 20.98 -31.15
C LYS A 102 -3.66 20.39 -31.86
#